data_AF-A0A3M7A5T9-F1
#
_entry.id   AF-A0A3M7A5T9-F1
#
_cell.length_a   1.000
_cell.length_b   1.000
_cell.length_c   1.000
_cell.angle_alpha   90.00
_cell.angle_beta   90.00
_cell.angle_gamma   90.00
#
_symmetry.space_group_name_H-M   'P 1'
#
loop_
_entity.id
_entity.type
_entity.pdbx_description
1 polymer ?
#
loop_
_entity_poly.entity_id
_entity_poly.type
_entity_poly.pdbx_seq_one_letter_code
_entity_poly.pdbx_strand_id
1 'polypeptide(L)'
;MSHLAGLAAGTLSTSTTLELRHIHSKPTSLSYTHPYLLVSHPDNTLTLYLVTSTAQTLSISAGSRLWGHTSSVSGAHVGGRGKAVSVSKRGDELRVWELEGGFASSAARRRLAAGDLSVQIRPEFQDASQEVSQAGIDLVNRESTTTPKRARRDESSEDEPELTLTRGWIGFDEENVVVLKEHSQGKQALVIYDFT
;
A
#
# COMPACT_ATOMS: atom_id res chain seq x y z
N MET A 1 -30.06 -22.09 49.15
CA MET A 1 -28.99 -23.00 48.68
C MET A 1 -29.34 -23.37 47.25
N SER A 2 -28.77 -22.68 46.26
CA SER A 2 -27.71 -23.22 45.36
C SER A 2 -28.21 -24.44 44.55
N HIS A 3 -28.24 -24.42 43.22
CA HIS A 3 -27.06 -24.27 42.37
C HIS A 3 -27.42 -23.81 40.94
N LEU A 4 -26.69 -22.82 40.44
CA LEU A 4 -26.56 -22.51 39.01
C LEU A 4 -25.72 -23.61 38.35
N ALA A 5 -26.15 -24.10 37.19
CA ALA A 5 -25.30 -24.84 36.26
C ALA A 5 -24.78 -23.86 35.20
N GLY A 6 -23.49 -23.54 35.28
CA GLY A 6 -22.80 -22.68 34.32
C GLY A 6 -22.62 -23.41 32.99
N LEU A 7 -23.06 -22.77 31.90
CA LEU A 7 -22.68 -23.17 30.55
C LEU A 7 -21.30 -22.61 30.25
N ALA A 8 -20.38 -23.54 29.99
CA ALA A 8 -18.98 -23.30 29.69
C ALA A 8 -18.80 -22.38 28.47
N ALA A 9 -17.86 -21.45 28.58
CA ALA A 9 -17.41 -20.57 27.53
C ALA A 9 -16.84 -21.37 26.35
N GLY A 10 -17.55 -21.35 25.21
CA GLY A 10 -17.04 -21.83 23.94
C GLY A 10 -16.13 -20.77 23.30
N THR A 11 -14.84 -21.07 23.24
CA THR A 11 -13.75 -20.33 22.59
C THR A 11 -13.89 -20.30 21.07
N LEU A 12 -14.88 -19.55 20.56
CA LEU A 12 -15.04 -19.25 19.11
C LEU A 12 -14.97 -17.74 18.79
N SER A 13 -14.68 -16.92 19.79
CA SER A 13 -14.89 -15.46 19.72
C SER A 13 -13.67 -14.65 19.23
N THR A 14 -12.45 -15.20 19.28
CA THR A 14 -11.24 -14.40 19.02
C THR A 14 -11.00 -14.11 17.55
N SER A 15 -11.21 -15.08 16.64
CA SER A 15 -10.97 -14.87 15.21
C SER A 15 -12.00 -13.92 14.58
N THR A 16 -13.28 -14.05 14.93
CA THR A 16 -14.36 -13.20 14.39
C THR A 16 -14.31 -11.78 14.91
N THR A 17 -13.92 -11.56 16.17
CA THR A 17 -13.79 -10.20 16.72
C THR A 17 -12.55 -9.46 16.22
N LEU A 18 -11.44 -10.15 15.93
CA LEU A 18 -10.27 -9.53 15.29
C LEU A 18 -10.56 -9.17 13.83
N GLU A 19 -11.22 -10.04 13.06
CA GLU A 19 -11.65 -9.70 11.69
C GLU A 19 -12.64 -8.53 11.66
N LEU A 20 -13.63 -8.50 12.56
CA LEU A 20 -14.56 -7.36 12.68
C LEU A 20 -13.89 -6.04 13.07
N ARG A 21 -12.82 -6.07 13.88
CA ARG A 21 -12.04 -4.87 14.24
C ARG A 21 -11.23 -4.34 13.08
N HIS A 22 -10.68 -5.21 12.23
CA HIS A 22 -9.92 -4.80 11.06
C HIS A 22 -10.81 -4.18 9.97
N ILE A 23 -12.05 -4.68 9.79
CA ILE A 23 -13.05 -4.09 8.89
C ILE A 23 -13.42 -2.64 9.27
N HIS A 24 -13.26 -2.26 10.55
CA HIS A 24 -13.59 -0.92 11.07
C HIS A 24 -12.38 -0.05 11.42
N SER A 25 -11.17 -0.48 11.04
CA SER A 25 -9.98 0.34 11.24
C SER A 25 -9.99 1.57 10.33
N LYS A 26 -9.44 2.70 10.80
CA LYS A 26 -9.42 3.95 10.02
C LYS A 26 -8.64 3.69 8.71
N PRO A 27 -9.20 4.01 7.53
CA PRO A 27 -8.49 3.91 6.28
C PRO A 27 -7.18 4.71 6.29
N THR A 28 -6.14 4.17 5.66
CA THR A 28 -4.85 4.83 5.50
C THR A 28 -4.84 5.76 4.29
N SER A 29 -5.59 5.41 3.24
CA SER A 29 -5.68 6.19 2.00
C SER A 29 -6.99 5.90 1.25
N LEU A 30 -7.45 6.87 0.46
CA LEU A 30 -8.62 6.79 -0.43
C LEU A 30 -8.23 7.32 -1.80
N SER A 31 -8.61 6.62 -2.87
CA SER A 31 -8.44 7.08 -4.24
C SER A 31 -9.69 6.78 -5.06
N TYR A 32 -10.16 7.78 -5.83
CA TYR A 32 -11.38 7.67 -6.61
C TYR A 32 -11.15 8.12 -8.05
N THR A 33 -11.42 7.21 -8.98
CA THR A 33 -11.51 7.48 -10.43
C THR A 33 -12.69 6.67 -10.93
N HIS A 34 -13.74 7.33 -11.41
CA HIS A 34 -14.99 6.66 -11.78
C HIS A 34 -14.73 5.44 -12.71
N PRO A 35 -15.30 4.26 -12.43
CA PRO A 35 -16.30 3.95 -11.38
C PRO A 35 -15.71 3.45 -10.06
N TYR A 36 -14.40 3.53 -9.85
CA TYR A 36 -13.70 2.84 -8.76
C TYR A 36 -13.38 3.79 -7.60
N LEU A 37 -13.79 3.40 -6.39
CA LEU A 37 -13.32 3.95 -5.13
C LEU A 37 -12.48 2.89 -4.42
N LEU A 38 -11.17 3.14 -4.29
CA LEU A 38 -10.22 2.24 -3.65
C LEU A 38 -9.82 2.78 -2.28
N VAL A 39 -9.83 1.89 -1.30
CA VAL A 39 -9.57 2.20 0.12
C VAL A 39 -8.44 1.32 0.62
N SER A 40 -7.39 1.92 1.18
CA SER A 40 -6.26 1.18 1.79
C SER A 40 -6.44 1.04 3.30
N HIS A 41 -5.97 -0.07 3.86
CA HIS A 41 -6.17 -0.42 5.27
C HIS A 41 -4.86 -0.78 5.98
N PRO A 42 -4.81 -0.60 7.31
CA PRO A 42 -3.65 -0.96 8.12
C PRO A 42 -3.43 -2.47 8.26
N ASP A 43 -4.42 -3.29 7.94
CA ASP A 43 -4.41 -4.74 8.10
C ASP A 43 -3.93 -5.48 6.84
N ASN A 44 -3.06 -4.87 6.03
CA ASN A 44 -2.47 -5.42 4.79
C ASN A 44 -3.42 -5.61 3.60
N THR A 45 -4.56 -4.94 3.60
CA THR A 45 -5.58 -5.14 2.59
C THR A 45 -6.05 -3.83 1.95
N LEU A 46 -6.68 -3.94 0.77
CA LEU A 46 -7.47 -2.86 0.17
C LEU A 46 -8.95 -3.26 0.07
N THR A 47 -9.85 -2.29 0.05
CA THR A 47 -11.25 -2.51 -0.35
C THR A 47 -11.56 -1.68 -1.58
N LEU A 48 -12.05 -2.34 -2.62
CA LEU A 48 -12.54 -1.70 -3.83
C LEU A 48 -14.06 -1.61 -3.79
N TYR A 49 -14.59 -0.42 -4.04
CA TYR A 49 -16.00 -0.14 -4.20
C TYR A 49 -16.29 0.32 -5.63
N LEU A 50 -17.45 -0.05 -6.15
CA LEU A 50 -18.02 0.54 -7.35
C LEU A 50 -18.96 1.68 -6.97
N VAL A 51 -18.72 2.84 -7.60
CA VAL A 51 -19.55 4.03 -7.48
C VAL A 51 -20.41 4.14 -8.73
N THR A 52 -21.72 4.05 -8.54
CA THR A 52 -22.70 4.32 -9.59
C THR A 52 -23.20 5.74 -9.40
N SER A 53 -22.97 6.60 -10.39
CA SER A 53 -23.44 7.98 -10.40
C SER A 53 -24.31 8.20 -11.63
N THR A 54 -25.52 8.70 -11.39
CA THR A 54 -26.44 9.18 -12.42
C THR A 54 -26.73 10.66 -12.15
N ALA A 55 -27.53 11.30 -13.00
CA ALA A 55 -27.97 12.68 -12.78
C ALA A 55 -28.76 12.88 -11.47
N GLN A 56 -29.31 11.81 -10.88
CA GLN A 56 -30.26 11.87 -9.76
C GLN A 56 -29.76 11.12 -8.52
N THR A 57 -28.87 10.15 -8.70
CA THR A 57 -28.46 9.23 -7.62
C THR A 57 -26.97 9.00 -7.63
N LEU A 58 -26.42 8.80 -6.43
CA LEU A 58 -25.08 8.30 -6.20
C LEU A 58 -25.17 7.13 -5.22
N SER A 59 -24.63 5.99 -5.59
CA SER A 59 -24.58 4.80 -4.73
C SER A 59 -23.19 4.17 -4.76
N ILE A 60 -22.80 3.60 -3.62
CA ILE A 60 -21.55 2.88 -3.43
C ILE A 60 -21.90 1.42 -3.12
N SER A 61 -21.28 0.48 -3.83
CA SER A 61 -21.48 -0.97 -3.62
C SER A 61 -21.07 -1.43 -2.20
N ALA A 62 -21.32 -2.70 -1.85
CA ALA A 62 -20.89 -3.29 -0.56
C ALA A 62 -19.35 -3.35 -0.38
N GLY A 63 -18.58 -3.18 -1.45
CA GLY A 63 -17.12 -3.27 -1.43
C GLY A 63 -16.62 -4.70 -1.56
N SER A 64 -15.37 -4.85 -1.99
CA SER A 64 -14.70 -6.14 -2.13
C SER A 64 -13.26 -6.04 -1.69
N ARG A 65 -12.85 -6.99 -0.86
CA ARG A 65 -11.52 -7.04 -0.27
C ARG A 65 -10.52 -7.54 -1.31
N LEU A 66 -9.42 -6.80 -1.46
CA LEU A 66 -8.27 -7.16 -2.27
C LEU A 66 -7.13 -7.56 -1.32
N TRP A 67 -6.54 -8.72 -1.61
CA TRP A 67 -5.56 -9.38 -0.75
C TRP A 67 -4.21 -9.48 -1.43
N GLY A 68 -3.18 -9.41 -0.61
CA GLY A 68 -1.85 -9.92 -0.93
C GLY A 68 -0.68 -9.01 -0.58
N HIS A 69 -0.93 -7.79 -0.08
CA HIS A 69 0.13 -7.11 0.67
C HIS A 69 0.48 -7.92 1.92
N THR A 70 1.74 -7.85 2.32
CA THR A 70 2.27 -8.57 3.49
C THR A 70 2.36 -7.69 4.73
N SER A 71 2.23 -6.37 4.57
CA SER A 71 2.17 -5.38 5.66
C SER A 71 1.11 -4.31 5.39
N SER A 72 0.85 -3.43 6.37
CA SER A 72 -0.11 -2.32 6.24
C SER A 72 0.03 -1.60 4.90
N VAL A 73 -1.07 -1.32 4.21
CA VAL A 73 -1.03 -0.53 2.98
C VAL A 73 -1.10 0.94 3.38
N SER A 74 -0.14 1.74 2.94
CA SER A 74 -0.03 3.13 3.37
C SER A 74 -0.55 4.11 2.32
N GLY A 75 -0.58 3.71 1.05
CA GLY A 75 -1.14 4.50 -0.04
C GLY A 75 -1.58 3.65 -1.22
N ALA A 76 -2.62 4.12 -1.91
CA ALA A 76 -3.05 3.55 -3.18
C ALA A 76 -3.60 4.63 -4.11
N HIS A 77 -3.47 4.39 -5.41
CA HIS A 77 -3.97 5.27 -6.45
C HIS A 77 -4.69 4.47 -7.54
N VAL A 78 -5.88 4.91 -7.94
CA VAL A 78 -6.62 4.39 -9.09
C VAL A 78 -6.30 5.23 -10.31
N GLY A 79 -5.71 4.61 -11.32
CA GLY A 79 -5.39 5.26 -12.59
C GLY A 79 -6.44 5.03 -13.66
N GLY A 80 -6.12 5.45 -14.88
CA GLY A 80 -6.95 5.18 -16.06
C GLY A 80 -7.00 3.69 -16.42
N ARG A 81 -7.98 3.32 -17.25
CA ARG A 81 -8.15 1.96 -17.83
C ARG A 81 -8.37 0.81 -16.83
N GLY A 82 -8.84 1.13 -15.62
CA GLY A 82 -9.15 0.09 -14.64
C GLY A 82 -7.90 -0.57 -14.06
N LYS A 83 -6.82 0.19 -13.86
CA LYS A 83 -5.66 -0.25 -13.06
C LYS A 83 -5.56 0.55 -11.77
N ALA A 84 -4.85 -0.01 -10.80
CA ALA A 84 -4.46 0.72 -9.60
C ALA A 84 -3.07 0.31 -9.13
N VAL A 85 -2.44 1.17 -8.33
CA VAL A 85 -1.18 0.89 -7.66
C VAL A 85 -1.37 1.04 -6.17
N SER A 86 -0.70 0.20 -5.38
CA SER A 86 -0.60 0.39 -3.94
C SER A 86 0.78 0.09 -3.40
N VAL A 87 1.08 0.72 -2.27
CA VAL A 87 2.40 0.70 -1.62
C VAL A 87 2.23 0.29 -0.17
N SER A 88 3.08 -0.63 0.28
CA SER A 88 3.13 -1.04 1.68
C SER A 88 3.69 0.09 2.55
N LYS A 89 3.39 0.05 3.85
CA LYS A 89 3.88 1.00 4.85
C LYS A 89 5.40 0.99 4.94
N ARG A 90 6.01 -0.18 4.79
CA ARG A 90 7.48 -0.33 4.72
C ARG A 90 8.05 0.15 3.38
N GLY A 91 7.20 0.22 2.36
CA GLY A 91 7.49 0.57 0.96
C GLY A 91 8.55 -0.31 0.30
N ASP A 92 8.68 -1.53 0.80
CA ASP A 92 9.36 -2.69 0.22
C ASP A 92 8.46 -3.44 -0.77
N GLU A 93 7.15 -3.20 -0.74
CA GLU A 93 6.16 -3.87 -1.57
C GLU A 93 5.30 -2.84 -2.30
N LEU A 94 5.41 -2.87 -3.63
CA LEU A 94 4.50 -2.17 -4.55
C LEU A 94 3.70 -3.21 -5.32
N ARG A 95 2.43 -2.93 -5.57
CA ARG A 95 1.53 -3.82 -6.30
C ARG A 95 0.72 -3.06 -7.33
N VAL A 96 0.67 -3.58 -8.55
CA VAL A 96 -0.25 -3.14 -9.60
C VAL A 96 -1.47 -4.06 -9.58
N TRP A 97 -2.66 -3.49 -9.66
CA TRP A 97 -3.94 -4.19 -9.61
C TRP A 97 -4.70 -4.02 -10.92
N GLU A 98 -5.22 -5.11 -11.46
CA GLU A 98 -6.23 -5.09 -12.52
C GLU A 98 -7.62 -4.98 -11.89
N LEU A 99 -8.29 -3.86 -12.14
CA LEU A 99 -9.66 -3.56 -11.71
C LEU A 99 -10.68 -3.78 -12.83
N GLU A 100 -10.20 -3.89 -14.07
CA GLU A 100 -11.01 -4.06 -15.28
C GLU A 100 -11.80 -5.38 -15.26
N GLY A 101 -13.01 -5.36 -15.82
CA GLY A 101 -13.95 -6.49 -15.83
C GLY A 101 -15.01 -6.43 -14.72
N GLY A 102 -14.80 -5.61 -13.69
CA GLY A 102 -15.79 -5.24 -12.67
C GLY A 102 -16.40 -6.41 -11.88
N PHE A 103 -16.87 -6.15 -10.67
CA PHE A 103 -17.52 -7.17 -9.83
C PHE A 103 -18.89 -7.63 -10.34
N ALA A 104 -19.40 -6.99 -11.38
CA ALA A 104 -20.68 -7.31 -11.99
C ALA A 104 -20.69 -8.73 -12.58
N SER A 105 -19.57 -9.18 -13.16
CA SER A 105 -19.50 -10.52 -13.79
C SER A 105 -19.09 -11.60 -12.78
N SER A 106 -19.64 -12.81 -12.96
CA SER A 106 -19.27 -13.99 -12.16
C SER A 106 -17.84 -14.48 -12.43
N ALA A 107 -17.27 -14.13 -13.59
CA ALA A 107 -15.89 -14.44 -13.95
C ALA A 107 -14.89 -13.55 -13.20
N ALA A 108 -15.16 -12.24 -13.12
CA ALA A 108 -14.34 -11.32 -12.34
C ALA A 108 -14.37 -11.66 -10.84
N ARG A 109 -15.54 -12.00 -10.28
CA ARG A 109 -15.68 -12.50 -8.90
C ARG A 109 -14.84 -13.75 -8.62
N ARG A 110 -14.65 -14.63 -9.61
CA ARG A 110 -13.76 -15.79 -9.46
C ARG A 110 -12.28 -15.39 -9.44
N ARG A 111 -11.84 -14.45 -10.28
CA ARG A 111 -10.46 -13.95 -10.27
C ARG A 111 -10.10 -13.25 -8.95
N LEU A 112 -11.06 -12.50 -8.39
CA LEU A 112 -10.95 -11.92 -7.05
C LEU A 112 -10.72 -12.95 -5.96
N ALA A 113 -11.57 -13.99 -5.94
CA ALA A 113 -11.44 -15.07 -4.97
C ALA A 113 -10.14 -15.86 -5.14
N ALA A 114 -9.60 -15.93 -6.36
CA ALA A 114 -8.33 -16.57 -6.66
C ALA A 114 -7.10 -15.72 -6.29
N GLY A 115 -7.26 -14.42 -5.96
CA GLY A 115 -6.15 -13.53 -5.63
C GLY A 115 -5.29 -13.10 -6.83
N ASP A 116 -5.70 -13.43 -8.05
CA ASP A 116 -4.93 -13.24 -9.29
C ASP A 116 -5.21 -11.87 -9.96
N LEU A 117 -5.28 -10.83 -9.14
CA LEU A 117 -5.54 -9.46 -9.61
C LEU A 117 -4.35 -8.54 -9.47
N SER A 118 -3.30 -8.98 -8.80
CA SER A 118 -2.17 -8.14 -8.45
C SER A 118 -0.86 -8.73 -8.86
N VAL A 119 0.03 -7.89 -9.38
CA VAL A 119 1.43 -8.21 -9.59
C VAL A 119 2.27 -7.38 -8.63
N GLN A 120 3.17 -8.02 -7.88
CA GLN A 120 4.14 -7.33 -7.04
C GLN A 120 5.26 -6.78 -7.92
N ILE A 121 5.51 -5.47 -7.86
CA ILE A 121 6.71 -4.85 -8.43
C ILE A 121 7.83 -5.02 -7.42
N ARG A 122 8.93 -5.63 -7.84
CA ARG A 122 10.17 -5.67 -7.07
C ARG A 122 11.18 -4.75 -7.72
N PRO A 123 11.72 -3.75 -7.00
CA PRO A 123 12.87 -3.02 -7.50
C PRO A 123 14.03 -3.99 -7.72
N GLU A 124 14.58 -3.98 -8.93
CA GLU A 124 15.89 -4.56 -9.17
C GLU A 124 16.91 -3.61 -8.55
N PHE A 125 17.29 -3.87 -7.30
CA PHE A 125 18.48 -3.23 -6.73
C PHE A 125 19.68 -3.81 -7.49
N GLN A 126 20.08 -3.17 -8.59
CA GLN A 126 21.47 -3.28 -9.00
C GLN A 126 22.30 -2.87 -7.80
N ASP A 127 23.18 -3.75 -7.33
CA ASP A 127 24.18 -3.44 -6.31
C ASP A 127 25.01 -2.25 -6.79
N ALA A 128 24.51 -1.04 -6.53
CA ALA A 128 25.12 0.22 -6.89
C ALA A 128 26.25 0.50 -5.91
N SER A 129 27.29 -0.33 -6.01
CA SER A 129 28.65 -0.01 -5.56
C SER A 129 29.34 0.97 -6.52
N GLN A 130 28.59 1.69 -7.35
CA GLN A 130 29.11 2.76 -8.19
C GLN A 130 28.35 4.05 -7.94
N GLU A 131 29.16 5.05 -7.61
CA GLU A 131 28.84 6.44 -7.33
C GLU A 131 27.90 7.03 -8.38
N VAL A 132 26.59 7.03 -8.11
CA VAL A 132 25.67 7.88 -8.87
C VAL A 132 25.60 9.19 -8.12
N SER A 133 26.33 10.17 -8.68
CA SER A 133 26.23 11.58 -8.39
C SER A 133 24.77 11.97 -8.16
N GLN A 134 24.52 12.32 -6.91
CA GLN A 134 23.28 12.81 -6.31
C GLN A 134 22.69 13.95 -7.18
N ALA A 135 21.82 13.61 -8.13
CA ALA A 135 20.91 14.57 -8.77
C ALA A 135 19.73 14.84 -7.82
N GLY A 136 20.06 15.25 -6.59
CA GLY A 136 19.10 15.91 -5.71
C GLY A 136 18.98 17.35 -6.17
N ILE A 137 17.77 17.79 -6.48
CA ILE A 137 17.45 19.22 -6.49
C ILE A 137 17.54 19.73 -5.05
N ASP A 138 18.76 19.99 -4.63
CA ASP A 138 19.13 20.46 -3.29
C ASP A 138 18.97 21.99 -3.26
N LEU A 139 17.80 22.45 -2.83
CA LEU A 139 17.57 23.86 -2.58
C LEU A 139 18.28 24.28 -1.28
N VAL A 140 19.54 24.69 -1.44
CA VAL A 140 20.29 25.64 -0.61
C VAL A 140 20.55 25.22 0.85
N ASN A 141 21.77 24.78 1.14
CA ASN A 141 22.79 25.69 1.70
C ASN A 141 24.20 25.09 1.60
N ARG A 142 25.12 25.90 1.09
CA ARG A 142 26.48 25.54 0.73
C ARG A 142 27.41 25.93 1.87
N GLU A 143 27.95 24.96 2.60
CA GLU A 143 29.22 25.15 3.29
C GLU A 143 30.03 23.84 3.32
N SER A 144 31.18 23.94 2.66
CA SER A 144 32.20 22.94 2.41
C SER A 144 32.98 22.57 3.66
N THR A 145 33.19 21.28 3.92
CA THR A 145 34.49 20.79 4.46
C THR A 145 34.70 19.29 4.17
N THR A 146 35.91 19.01 3.74
CA THR A 146 36.53 17.75 3.33
C THR A 146 36.79 16.77 4.49
N THR A 147 36.63 15.45 4.27
CA THR A 147 37.68 14.39 4.43
C THR A 147 37.06 12.97 4.51
N PRO A 148 37.72 11.92 3.95
CA PRO A 148 37.24 10.54 4.03
C PRO A 148 37.91 9.77 5.19
N LYS A 149 37.16 8.97 5.94
CA LYS A 149 37.73 7.95 6.86
C LYS A 149 36.94 6.64 6.82
N ARG A 150 37.70 5.57 6.52
CA ARG A 150 37.34 4.16 6.55
C ARG A 150 37.09 3.63 7.97
N ALA A 151 36.29 2.55 8.02
CA ALA A 151 36.13 1.52 9.06
C ALA A 151 35.24 1.93 10.25
N ARG A 152 34.32 1.12 10.79
CA ARG A 152 34.30 -0.34 11.02
C ARG A 152 32.86 -0.87 11.06
N ARG A 153 32.73 -2.18 10.81
CA ARG A 153 31.53 -3.01 11.03
C ARG A 153 31.09 -2.91 12.50
N ASP A 154 29.83 -2.57 12.73
CA ASP A 154 29.16 -2.72 14.02
C ASP A 154 27.80 -3.40 13.77
N GLU A 155 27.62 -4.57 14.39
CA GLU A 155 26.37 -5.33 14.40
C GLU A 155 25.48 -4.73 15.48
N SER A 156 24.75 -3.68 15.15
CA SER A 156 23.62 -3.20 15.95
C SER A 156 22.36 -3.40 15.12
N SER A 157 21.42 -4.18 15.66
CA SER A 157 20.06 -4.37 15.15
C SER A 157 19.55 -3.13 14.43
N GLU A 158 19.51 -3.21 13.10
CA GLU A 158 19.11 -2.14 12.21
C GLU A 158 17.62 -1.85 12.49
N ASP A 159 17.37 -0.87 13.35
CA ASP A 159 16.14 -0.07 13.30
C ASP A 159 16.19 0.68 11.95
N GLU A 160 15.96 -0.06 10.87
CA GLU A 160 15.78 0.49 9.53
C GLU A 160 14.71 1.57 9.66
N PRO A 161 15.05 2.83 9.30
CA PRO A 161 14.20 3.96 9.62
C PRO A 161 12.82 3.72 9.02
N GLU A 162 11.79 3.70 9.87
CA GLU A 162 10.39 3.52 9.46
C GLU A 162 10.07 4.56 8.38
N LEU A 163 10.11 4.13 7.12
CA LEU A 163 9.80 4.98 5.99
C LEU A 163 8.31 5.25 6.06
N THR A 164 7.90 6.51 6.21
CA THR A 164 6.50 6.88 6.09
C THR A 164 6.23 7.09 4.60
N LEU A 165 6.21 5.99 3.86
CA LEU A 165 6.43 5.98 2.42
C LEU A 165 5.28 6.55 1.57
N THR A 166 4.25 7.14 2.18
CA THR A 166 3.05 7.59 1.46
C THR A 166 2.31 8.70 2.21
N ARG A 167 2.98 9.83 2.46
CA ARG A 167 2.30 11.04 2.95
C ARG A 167 1.97 12.09 1.89
N GLY A 168 1.93 11.72 0.61
CA GLY A 168 1.36 12.66 -0.36
C GLY A 168 1.08 12.18 -1.77
N TRP A 169 1.93 11.35 -2.39
CA TRP A 169 1.83 11.20 -3.84
C TRP A 169 2.27 9.84 -4.39
N ILE A 170 1.39 9.26 -5.20
CA ILE A 170 1.60 8.09 -6.05
C ILE A 170 1.06 8.48 -7.43
N GLY A 171 1.88 8.36 -8.46
CA GLY A 171 1.48 8.49 -9.86
C GLY A 171 1.91 7.24 -10.62
N PHE A 172 1.16 6.87 -11.66
CA PHE A 172 1.58 5.78 -12.54
C PHE A 172 0.98 5.91 -13.93
N ASP A 173 1.63 5.30 -14.91
CA ASP A 173 1.16 5.16 -16.29
C ASP A 173 1.29 3.70 -16.77
N GLU A 174 1.45 3.49 -18.07
CA GLU A 174 1.59 2.16 -18.69
C GLU A 174 2.99 1.57 -18.61
N GLU A 175 3.99 2.32 -18.12
CA GLU A 175 5.40 1.92 -18.12
C GLU A 175 6.09 2.18 -16.76
N ASN A 176 5.57 3.14 -15.98
CA ASN A 176 6.21 3.64 -14.77
C ASN A 176 5.26 3.80 -13.59
N VAL A 177 5.78 3.52 -12.40
CA VAL A 177 5.18 3.94 -11.12
C VAL A 177 6.11 4.92 -10.43
N VAL A 178 5.59 6.05 -9.99
CA VAL A 178 6.35 7.07 -9.27
C VAL A 178 5.78 7.25 -7.86
N VAL A 179 6.64 7.16 -6.86
CA VAL A 179 6.28 7.24 -5.44
C VAL A 179 7.16 8.25 -4.71
N LEU A 180 6.54 9.11 -3.91
CA LEU A 180 7.26 9.97 -2.97
C LEU A 180 7.55 9.21 -1.68
N LYS A 181 8.81 8.86 -1.46
CA LYS A 181 9.29 8.27 -0.20
C LYS A 181 9.70 9.38 0.77
N GLU A 182 9.11 9.40 1.96
CA GLU A 182 9.52 10.29 3.06
C GLU A 182 10.19 9.46 4.16
N HIS A 183 11.43 9.82 4.48
CA HIS A 183 12.20 9.22 5.57
C HIS A 183 11.94 9.97 6.88
N SER A 184 12.17 9.29 8.01
CA SER A 184 11.96 9.80 9.37
C SER A 184 12.66 11.13 9.72
N GLN A 185 13.65 11.55 8.92
CA GLN A 185 14.36 12.83 9.05
C GLN A 185 13.80 13.96 8.17
N GLY A 186 12.63 13.78 7.55
CA GLY A 186 12.04 14.74 6.60
C GLY A 186 12.73 14.75 5.23
N LYS A 187 13.67 13.84 4.99
CA LYS A 187 14.26 13.63 3.66
C LYS A 187 13.22 13.01 2.76
N GLN A 188 13.02 13.60 1.59
CA GLN A 188 12.09 13.11 0.59
C GLN A 188 12.83 12.69 -0.68
N ALA A 189 12.41 11.57 -1.27
CA ALA A 189 12.93 11.07 -2.54
C ALA A 189 11.77 10.65 -3.45
N LEU A 190 11.83 11.05 -4.72
CA LEU A 190 10.97 10.49 -5.76
C LEU A 190 11.63 9.22 -6.29
N VAL A 191 10.91 8.11 -6.21
CA VAL A 191 11.38 6.82 -6.73
C VAL A 191 10.50 6.40 -7.90
N ILE A 192 11.16 6.09 -9.01
CA ILE A 192 10.53 5.64 -10.25
C ILE A 192 10.79 4.14 -10.36
N TYR A 193 9.73 3.37 -10.58
CA TYR A 193 9.78 1.95 -10.91
C TYR A 193 9.37 1.80 -12.36
N ASP A 194 10.35 1.46 -13.20
CA ASP A 194 10.16 1.10 -14.60
C ASP A 194 9.78 -0.39 -14.68
N PHE A 195 8.80 -0.71 -15.51
CA PHE A 195 8.35 -2.09 -15.74
C PHE A 195 8.31 -2.47 -17.24
N THR A 196 9.10 -1.79 -18.06
CA THR A 196 9.40 -2.16 -19.46
C THR A 196 10.31 -3.39 -19.58
#